data_AF-A0A3C2CHG9-F1
#
_entry.id   AF-A0A3C2CHG9-F1
#
_cell.length_a   1.000
_cell.length_b   1.000
_cell.length_c   1.000
_cell.angle_alpha   90.00
_cell.angle_beta   90.00
_cell.angle_gamma   90.00
#
_symmetry.space_group_name_H-M   'P 1'
#
loop_
_entity.id
_entity.type
_entity.pdbx_description
1 polymer ?
#
loop_
_entity_poly.entity_id
_entity_poly.type
_entity_poly.pdbx_seq_one_letter_code
_entity_poly.pdbx_strand_id
1 'polypeptide(L)'
;MLFCRLSFLVLLFLTVSSCGETDREQQESLVTTTFANLFPENQATTTLPSLDIPGWEQRELPELEQKKAECLSEIAIEPVEVKEEGPPTVTVEPGDTLGVIAKRFESTVDDFMRANSMSDPNKLKVGQTLIIPRKRSEEREFPDGPTVYMQDLACNIDTGIAAYGPDLKPLGGSGKIEVYVSWPRIEGPRESPKVNGRIRGLVQAEIKVFLEEITNNIEKSGYACRAFVDRCMWLQENYEVMLATDDYFSVRNNRKILFPNLISDQSEIKTETFNLLTGEPIGIEELFNPNSDWVGALSEIAITKLNNEEWTDERMLTGASPQISNFSRFNLTKGGLVISFAPFTVGGAGTNDMSITIPYSQLDAYWDITGPVAMLSRNPS
;
A
#
# COMPACT_ATOMS: atom_id res chain seq x y z
N MET A 1 -76.62 7.45 60.24
CA MET A 1 -77.31 8.74 60.01
C MET A 1 -76.37 9.65 59.23
N LEU A 2 -76.90 10.33 58.21
CA LEU A 2 -76.39 11.49 57.48
C LEU A 2 -75.35 11.33 56.32
N PHE A 3 -75.87 11.65 55.12
CA PHE A 3 -75.33 12.28 53.89
C PHE A 3 -74.05 11.70 53.24
N CYS A 4 -74.01 11.21 51.99
CA CYS A 4 -74.48 11.73 50.68
C CYS A 4 -73.73 12.99 50.21
N ARG A 5 -72.75 12.83 49.29
CA ARG A 5 -72.87 13.26 47.89
C ARG A 5 -71.56 13.06 47.09
N LEU A 6 -71.73 12.49 45.88
CA LEU A 6 -71.12 12.81 44.56
C LEU A 6 -69.58 12.82 44.48
N SER A 7 -68.89 12.19 43.53
CA SER A 7 -69.16 11.74 42.16
C SER A 7 -67.90 10.95 41.75
N PHE A 8 -67.81 9.98 40.84
CA PHE A 8 -68.66 9.29 39.86
C PHE A 8 -67.85 8.00 39.53
N LEU A 9 -68.42 6.79 39.52
CA LEU A 9 -68.95 6.08 38.33
C LEU A 9 -67.86 5.91 37.21
N VAL A 10 -67.51 4.76 36.62
CA VAL A 10 -68.01 3.37 36.52
C VAL A 10 -66.81 2.57 35.97
N LEU A 11 -66.59 1.33 36.42
CA LEU A 11 -65.84 0.34 35.64
C LEU A 11 -66.82 -0.74 35.18
N LEU A 12 -67.09 -0.80 33.88
CA LEU A 12 -67.77 -1.94 33.27
C LEU A 12 -67.39 -2.11 31.79
N PHE A 13 -66.72 -3.23 31.53
CA PHE A 13 -66.73 -4.10 30.35
C PHE A 13 -66.39 -3.61 28.91
N LEU A 14 -65.52 -4.45 28.31
CA LEU A 14 -65.42 -4.91 26.91
C LEU A 14 -64.60 -4.10 25.89
N THR A 15 -63.57 -4.80 25.38
CA THR A 15 -63.00 -4.91 24.00
C THR A 15 -63.43 -3.84 22.99
N VAL A 16 -62.57 -3.21 22.16
CA VAL A 16 -61.73 -3.77 21.08
C VAL A 16 -60.70 -2.71 20.62
N SER A 17 -59.55 -3.15 20.10
CA SER A 17 -58.69 -2.58 19.02
C SER A 17 -58.11 -1.16 19.09
N SER A 18 -56.78 -1.07 18.91
CA SER A 18 -56.05 -0.20 17.95
C SER A 18 -54.84 0.53 18.53
N CYS A 19 -53.82 0.67 17.68
CA CYS A 19 -52.43 1.12 17.86
C CYS A 19 -52.17 2.51 18.48
N GLY A 20 -50.92 2.70 18.92
CA GLY A 20 -50.22 4.00 19.05
C GLY A 20 -49.47 4.14 20.38
N GLU A 21 -48.13 3.94 20.37
CA GLU A 21 -47.10 5.00 20.52
C GLU A 21 -46.82 5.31 22.02
N THR A 22 -45.60 5.42 22.57
CA THR A 22 -44.31 5.92 22.11
C THR A 22 -43.24 5.42 23.10
N ASP A 23 -42.14 4.84 22.62
CA ASP A 23 -40.89 4.78 23.39
C ASP A 23 -40.13 6.09 23.16
N ARG A 24 -39.81 6.81 24.24
CA ARG A 24 -39.03 8.04 24.19
C ARG A 24 -37.55 7.72 24.09
N GLU A 25 -37.00 8.16 22.97
CA GLU A 25 -35.61 8.38 22.68
C GLU A 25 -34.86 9.07 23.83
N GLN A 26 -33.75 8.46 24.25
CA GLN A 26 -32.61 9.21 24.77
C GLN A 26 -31.51 9.18 23.73
N GLN A 27 -31.29 10.36 23.18
CA GLN A 27 -30.31 10.73 22.18
C GLN A 27 -28.92 10.80 22.81
N GLU A 28 -28.10 9.78 22.58
CA GLU A 28 -26.65 9.91 22.69
C GLU A 28 -26.08 10.28 21.31
N SER A 29 -25.87 11.59 21.15
CA SER A 29 -24.74 12.21 20.45
C SER A 29 -24.05 11.39 19.35
N LEU A 30 -24.48 11.61 18.10
CA LEU A 30 -23.67 11.38 16.91
C LEU A 30 -22.34 12.13 17.01
N VAL A 31 -21.26 11.42 17.30
CA VAL A 31 -19.94 11.78 16.80
C VAL A 31 -19.63 10.79 15.68
N THR A 32 -19.93 11.21 14.46
CA THR A 32 -19.55 10.50 13.24
C THR A 32 -18.03 10.61 13.08
N THR A 33 -17.28 9.69 13.68
CA THR A 33 -15.92 9.40 13.21
C THR A 33 -16.04 8.36 12.11
N THR A 34 -16.11 8.85 10.88
CA THR A 34 -15.95 8.05 9.66
C THR A 34 -14.51 7.53 9.60
N PHE A 35 -14.22 6.44 10.32
CA PHE A 35 -13.13 5.55 9.94
C PHE A 35 -13.79 4.36 9.25
N ALA A 36 -13.69 4.35 7.93
CA ALA A 36 -14.02 3.19 7.14
C ALA A 36 -13.22 1.99 7.69
N ASN A 37 -13.92 0.93 8.06
CA ASN A 37 -13.33 -0.40 8.24
C ASN A 37 -12.67 -0.78 6.91
N LEU A 38 -11.37 -0.51 6.77
CA LEU A 38 -10.62 -0.61 5.52
C LEU A 38 -9.97 -1.98 5.30
N PHE A 39 -10.08 -2.93 6.24
CA PHE A 39 -9.63 -4.31 6.04
C PHE A 39 -10.58 -5.29 6.74
N PRO A 40 -11.22 -6.23 6.03
CA PRO A 40 -11.82 -7.38 6.68
C PRO A 40 -10.70 -8.29 7.18
N GLU A 41 -10.42 -8.22 8.48
CA GLU A 41 -9.60 -9.20 9.18
C GLU A 41 -10.33 -10.56 9.17
N ASN A 42 -9.99 -11.41 8.20
CA ASN A 42 -10.13 -12.85 8.31
C ASN A 42 -8.84 -13.50 7.82
N GLN A 43 -7.74 -13.18 8.50
CA GLN A 43 -6.54 -14.01 8.44
C GLN A 43 -6.68 -15.05 9.54
N ALA A 44 -6.69 -16.34 9.18
CA ALA A 44 -6.59 -17.43 10.14
C ALA A 44 -5.14 -17.50 10.68
N THR A 45 -4.71 -16.45 11.37
CA THR A 45 -3.53 -16.52 12.23
C THR A 45 -4.03 -17.12 13.53
N THR A 46 -3.65 -18.36 13.83
CA THR A 46 -3.79 -18.89 15.19
C THR A 46 -2.87 -18.08 16.09
N THR A 47 -3.37 -16.93 16.57
CA THR A 47 -2.68 -16.13 17.58
C THR A 47 -2.71 -16.93 18.87
N LEU A 48 -1.67 -17.73 19.06
CA LEU A 48 -1.42 -18.34 20.35
C LEU A 48 -1.33 -17.22 21.40
N PRO A 49 -1.79 -17.46 22.63
CA PRO A 49 -1.67 -16.46 23.69
C PRO A 49 -0.20 -16.04 23.88
N SER A 50 0.01 -14.83 24.39
CA SER A 50 1.35 -14.34 24.74
C SER A 50 2.04 -15.32 25.69
N LEU A 51 3.36 -15.45 25.53
CA LEU A 51 4.17 -16.24 26.43
C LEU A 51 4.58 -15.34 27.60
N ASP A 52 3.76 -15.33 28.65
CA ASP A 52 3.95 -14.42 29.78
C ASP A 52 5.07 -14.91 30.71
N ILE A 53 6.04 -14.05 31.00
CA ILE A 53 7.14 -14.38 31.93
C ILE A 53 6.60 -14.37 33.36
N PRO A 54 6.81 -15.45 34.15
CA PRO A 54 6.36 -15.49 35.54
C PRO A 54 6.94 -14.36 36.38
N GLY A 55 6.06 -13.61 37.05
CA GLY A 55 6.46 -12.47 37.89
C GLY A 55 6.80 -11.19 37.12
N TRP A 56 6.56 -11.14 35.81
CA TRP A 56 6.63 -9.90 35.06
C TRP A 56 5.48 -8.97 35.45
N GLU A 57 5.80 -7.71 35.71
CA GLU A 57 4.83 -6.64 35.92
C GLU A 57 4.87 -5.72 34.70
N GLN A 58 3.69 -5.36 34.19
CA GLN A 58 3.58 -4.46 33.06
C GLN A 58 4.24 -3.11 33.39
N ARG A 59 5.08 -2.61 32.48
CA ARG A 59 5.79 -1.34 32.64
C ARG A 59 6.15 -0.72 31.31
N GLU A 60 6.25 0.60 31.29
CA GLU A 60 6.76 1.35 30.15
C GLU A 60 8.27 1.15 30.01
N LEU A 61 8.75 1.16 28.76
CA LEU A 61 10.16 0.97 28.42
C LEU A 61 10.71 2.19 27.65
N PRO A 62 11.01 3.32 28.34
CA PRO A 62 11.42 4.56 27.68
C PRO A 62 12.74 4.43 26.90
N GLU A 63 13.67 3.58 27.34
CA GLU A 63 14.91 3.30 26.60
C GLU A 63 14.62 2.54 25.28
N LEU A 64 13.63 1.65 25.28
CA LEU A 64 13.21 0.92 24.08
C LEU A 64 12.50 1.86 23.10
N GLU A 65 11.64 2.75 23.60
CA GLU A 65 10.99 3.79 22.81
C GLU A 65 12.02 4.73 22.14
N GLN A 66 13.07 5.10 22.86
CA GLN A 66 14.17 5.89 22.28
C GLN A 66 14.86 5.14 21.14
N LYS A 67 15.25 3.87 21.34
CA LYS A 67 15.92 3.07 20.29
C LYS A 67 15.02 2.83 19.07
N LYS A 68 13.71 2.69 19.28
CA LYS A 68 12.71 2.63 18.19
C LYS A 68 12.72 3.92 17.36
N ALA A 69 12.73 5.07 18.03
CA ALA A 69 12.80 6.37 17.35
C ALA A 69 14.12 6.56 16.59
N GLU A 70 15.24 6.12 17.15
CA GLU A 70 16.55 6.12 16.48
C GLU A 70 16.50 5.29 15.18
N CYS A 71 15.99 4.05 15.23
CA CYS A 71 15.83 3.19 14.05
C CYS A 71 14.96 3.85 12.96
N LEU A 72 13.83 4.44 13.33
CA LEU A 72 12.94 5.11 12.38
C LEU A 72 13.55 6.40 11.79
N SER A 73 14.48 7.05 12.52
CA SER A 73 15.14 8.26 12.05
C SER A 73 16.12 8.00 10.90
N GLU A 74 16.67 6.78 10.78
CA GLU A 74 17.57 6.40 9.68
C GLU A 74 16.87 6.36 8.31
N ILE A 75 15.55 6.14 8.30
CA ILE A 75 14.70 6.19 7.09
C ILE A 75 14.43 7.65 6.70
N ALA A 76 14.52 8.56 7.66
CA ALA A 76 14.18 9.96 7.48
C ALA A 76 15.42 10.75 7.01
N ILE A 77 15.25 11.41 5.86
CA ILE A 77 16.04 12.54 5.34
C ILE A 77 17.27 12.16 4.48
N GLU A 78 17.08 12.19 3.16
CA GLU A 78 17.72 13.30 2.42
C GLU A 78 16.64 14.36 2.23
N PRO A 79 16.92 15.66 2.49
CA PRO A 79 16.00 16.68 2.07
C PRO A 79 15.89 16.55 0.55
N VAL A 80 14.71 16.18 0.07
CA VAL A 80 14.40 16.47 -1.33
C VAL A 80 14.39 17.99 -1.35
N GLU A 81 15.49 18.60 -1.81
CA GLU A 81 15.44 19.95 -2.36
C GLU A 81 14.50 19.83 -3.57
N VAL A 82 13.20 19.85 -3.31
CA VAL A 82 12.24 20.27 -4.31
C VAL A 82 12.61 21.72 -4.49
N LYS A 83 13.50 21.99 -5.45
CA LYS A 83 13.58 23.32 -6.04
C LYS A 83 12.16 23.57 -6.54
N GLU A 84 11.37 24.29 -5.75
CA GLU A 84 10.09 24.84 -6.16
C GLU A 84 10.34 25.96 -7.19
N GLU A 85 11.04 25.60 -8.26
CA GLU A 85 10.91 26.33 -9.50
C GLU A 85 9.63 25.79 -10.11
N GLY A 86 8.53 26.55 -9.90
CA GLY A 86 7.33 26.41 -10.70
C GLY A 86 7.68 26.29 -12.19
N PRO A 87 6.79 25.75 -13.04
CA PRO A 87 7.10 25.53 -14.44
C PRO A 87 7.72 26.81 -15.02
N PRO A 88 8.93 26.74 -15.62
CA PRO A 88 9.65 27.94 -16.03
C PRO A 88 8.71 28.77 -16.91
N THR A 89 8.63 30.07 -16.65
CA THR A 89 7.70 30.95 -17.37
C THR A 89 8.44 32.03 -18.14
N VAL A 90 7.81 32.52 -19.20
CA VAL A 90 8.25 33.68 -19.99
C VAL A 90 7.12 34.69 -20.04
N THR A 91 7.44 35.96 -19.80
CA THR A 91 6.50 37.06 -19.98
C THR A 91 6.60 37.60 -21.40
N VAL A 92 5.46 37.75 -22.07
CA VAL A 92 5.37 38.26 -23.44
C VAL A 92 5.77 39.74 -23.50
N GLU A 93 6.76 40.07 -24.32
CA GLU A 93 7.23 41.43 -24.52
C GLU A 93 6.61 42.09 -25.78
N PRO A 94 6.61 43.43 -25.89
CA PRO A 94 6.17 44.11 -27.11
C PRO A 94 6.92 43.62 -28.35
N GLY A 95 6.20 43.09 -29.33
CA GLY A 95 6.76 42.55 -30.58
C GLY A 95 7.00 41.03 -30.57
N ASP A 96 6.77 40.36 -29.44
CA ASP A 96 6.77 38.89 -29.40
C ASP A 96 5.60 38.29 -30.19
N THR A 97 5.87 37.15 -30.81
CA THR A 97 4.84 36.23 -31.32
C THR A 97 5.05 34.87 -30.69
N LEU A 98 4.00 34.04 -30.62
CA LEU A 98 4.13 32.71 -30.03
C LEU A 98 5.17 31.85 -30.76
N GLY A 99 5.34 32.04 -32.07
CA GLY A 99 6.39 31.39 -32.86
C GLY A 99 7.81 31.84 -32.51
N VAL A 100 8.02 33.14 -32.26
CA VAL A 100 9.33 33.67 -31.83
C VAL A 100 9.68 33.19 -30.42
N ILE A 101 8.70 33.16 -29.52
CA ILE A 101 8.86 32.62 -28.17
C ILE A 101 9.17 31.13 -28.23
N ALA A 102 8.37 30.34 -28.97
CA ALA A 102 8.58 28.91 -29.12
C ALA A 102 9.99 28.59 -29.65
N LYS A 103 10.44 29.32 -30.68
CA LYS A 103 11.79 29.19 -31.23
C LYS A 103 12.89 29.56 -30.22
N ARG A 104 12.68 30.57 -29.39
CA ARG A 104 13.63 31.00 -28.34
C ARG A 104 13.91 29.91 -27.32
N PHE A 105 12.91 29.08 -27.02
CA PHE A 105 13.00 27.96 -26.08
C PHE A 105 13.11 26.60 -26.78
N GLU A 106 13.46 26.59 -28.06
CA GLU A 106 13.65 25.37 -28.86
C GLU A 106 12.44 24.41 -28.80
N SER A 107 11.23 24.97 -28.74
CA SER A 107 9.97 24.22 -28.68
C SER A 107 9.08 24.58 -29.88
N THR A 108 7.92 23.94 -29.97
CA THR A 108 6.95 24.24 -31.03
C THR A 108 5.83 25.15 -30.52
N VAL A 109 5.18 25.83 -31.46
CA VAL A 109 3.99 26.63 -31.16
C VAL A 109 2.91 25.75 -30.54
N ASP A 110 2.73 24.53 -31.04
CA ASP A 110 1.73 23.59 -30.53
C ASP A 110 2.04 23.16 -29.09
N ASP A 111 3.31 22.93 -28.73
CA ASP A 111 3.70 22.58 -27.37
C ASP A 111 3.40 23.73 -26.39
N PHE A 112 3.71 24.96 -26.78
CA PHE A 112 3.38 26.15 -26.00
C PHE A 112 1.87 26.33 -25.87
N MET A 113 1.11 26.13 -26.95
CA MET A 113 -0.34 26.22 -26.94
C MET A 113 -0.98 25.20 -26.00
N ARG A 114 -0.52 23.94 -26.06
CA ARG A 114 -0.99 22.88 -25.14
C ARG A 114 -0.65 23.20 -23.69
N ALA A 115 0.60 23.57 -23.42
CA ALA A 115 1.07 23.88 -22.07
C ALA A 115 0.35 25.07 -21.41
N ASN A 116 -0.18 25.99 -22.23
CA ASN A 116 -0.87 27.20 -21.76
C ASN A 116 -2.38 27.18 -22.03
N SER A 117 -2.95 26.03 -22.43
CA SER A 117 -4.37 25.88 -22.78
C SER A 117 -4.88 26.94 -23.78
N MET A 118 -4.04 27.31 -24.75
CA MET A 118 -4.37 28.28 -25.79
C MET A 118 -4.96 27.58 -27.01
N SER A 119 -6.06 28.11 -27.54
CA SER A 119 -6.73 27.60 -28.74
C SER A 119 -6.37 28.37 -30.02
N ASP A 120 -5.70 29.52 -29.90
CA ASP A 120 -5.29 30.35 -31.03
C ASP A 120 -3.90 30.98 -30.75
N PRO A 121 -2.88 30.71 -31.59
CA PRO A 121 -1.53 31.23 -31.39
C PRO A 121 -1.42 32.76 -31.57
N ASN A 122 -2.41 33.39 -32.21
CA ASN A 122 -2.41 34.84 -32.48
C ASN A 122 -3.04 35.67 -31.35
N LYS A 123 -3.59 35.03 -30.30
CA LYS A 123 -4.24 35.72 -29.17
C LYS A 123 -3.29 36.08 -28.03
N LEU A 124 -2.02 36.28 -28.34
CA LEU A 124 -0.99 36.60 -27.37
C LEU A 124 -1.11 38.06 -26.90
N LYS A 125 -1.07 38.30 -25.59
CA LYS A 125 -1.12 39.66 -25.01
C LYS A 125 0.23 40.06 -24.41
N VAL A 126 0.65 41.29 -24.65
CA VAL A 126 1.83 41.85 -23.98
C VAL A 126 1.63 41.83 -22.45
N GLY A 127 2.64 41.38 -21.72
CA GLY A 127 2.60 41.17 -20.28
C GLY A 127 1.98 39.84 -19.83
N GLN A 128 1.51 38.99 -20.75
CA GLN A 128 1.02 37.66 -20.43
C GLN A 128 2.19 36.75 -20.01
N THR A 129 2.04 36.04 -18.90
CA THR A 129 2.99 35.00 -18.48
C THR A 129 2.59 33.68 -19.13
N LEU A 130 3.51 33.09 -19.89
CA LEU A 130 3.37 31.77 -20.47
C LEU A 130 4.25 30.76 -19.74
N ILE A 131 3.71 29.58 -19.46
CA ILE A 131 4.47 28.38 -19.13
C ILE A 131 5.33 28.01 -20.33
N ILE A 132 6.64 27.94 -20.12
CA ILE A 132 7.58 27.39 -21.08
C ILE A 132 7.39 25.86 -21.03
N PRO A 133 6.89 25.23 -22.10
CA PRO A 133 6.87 23.79 -22.22
C PRO A 133 8.31 23.32 -22.07
N ARG A 134 8.56 22.44 -21.10
CA ARG A 134 9.87 21.81 -20.99
C ARG A 134 10.05 21.02 -22.29
N LYS A 135 11.11 21.32 -23.05
CA LYS A 135 11.71 20.31 -23.92
C LYS A 135 11.80 19.06 -23.05
N ARG A 136 11.32 17.91 -23.54
CA ARG A 136 11.83 16.63 -23.05
C ARG A 136 13.34 16.80 -23.25
N SER A 137 14.04 17.17 -22.17
CA SER A 137 15.46 17.48 -22.24
C SER A 137 16.06 16.34 -23.02
N GLU A 138 16.84 16.65 -24.05
CA GLU A 138 17.63 15.68 -24.77
C GLU A 138 18.07 14.62 -23.78
N GLU A 139 17.44 13.46 -23.96
CA GLU A 139 17.95 12.14 -23.69
C GLU A 139 19.39 12.23 -23.17
N ARG A 140 19.55 12.52 -21.87
CA ARG A 140 20.57 11.75 -21.17
C ARG A 140 20.10 10.34 -21.47
N GLU A 141 20.97 9.55 -22.11
CA GLU A 141 20.77 8.13 -22.37
C GLU A 141 20.46 7.46 -21.02
N PHE A 142 19.22 7.61 -20.57
CA PHE A 142 18.67 6.93 -19.43
C PHE A 142 18.26 5.58 -20.02
N PRO A 143 18.85 4.48 -19.54
CA PRO A 143 18.49 3.16 -20.05
C PRO A 143 17.00 2.95 -19.82
N ASP A 144 16.19 2.76 -20.88
CA ASP A 144 14.74 2.45 -20.88
C ASP A 144 14.04 2.60 -19.49
N GLY A 145 14.01 3.80 -18.89
CA GLY A 145 13.47 4.05 -17.55
C GLY A 145 14.41 4.69 -16.51
N PRO A 146 13.93 4.80 -15.24
CA PRO A 146 14.68 5.44 -14.16
C PRO A 146 15.94 4.66 -13.77
N THR A 147 16.97 5.37 -13.30
CA THR A 147 18.07 4.74 -12.57
C THR A 147 17.58 4.32 -11.19
N VAL A 148 17.82 3.06 -10.82
CA VAL A 148 17.40 2.49 -9.54
C VAL A 148 18.61 2.35 -8.62
N TYR A 149 18.49 2.86 -7.40
CA TYR A 149 19.43 2.64 -6.30
C TYR A 149 18.73 1.90 -5.18
N MET A 150 19.39 0.89 -4.60
CA MET A 150 18.88 0.25 -3.38
C MET A 150 19.36 1.03 -2.16
N GLN A 151 18.45 1.23 -1.21
CA GLN A 151 18.71 1.78 0.12
C GLN A 151 18.48 0.68 1.14
N ASP A 152 19.36 0.59 2.13
CA ASP A 152 19.30 -0.44 3.14
C ASP A 152 19.16 0.18 4.54
N LEU A 153 18.37 -0.46 5.38
CA LEU A 153 18.25 -0.21 6.81
C LEU A 153 18.52 -1.50 7.56
N ALA A 154 19.33 -1.43 8.61
CA ALA A 154 19.61 -2.55 9.49
C ALA A 154 19.63 -2.08 10.96
N CYS A 155 18.50 -2.23 11.65
CA CYS A 155 18.39 -1.94 13.07
C CYS A 155 18.50 -3.22 13.90
N ASN A 156 19.42 -3.23 14.87
CA ASN A 156 19.48 -4.27 15.89
C ASN A 156 19.26 -3.63 17.27
N ILE A 157 18.02 -3.71 17.76
CA ILE A 157 17.58 -3.05 18.98
C ILE A 157 17.72 -4.02 20.15
N ASP A 158 18.67 -3.73 21.04
CA ASP A 158 18.76 -4.39 22.34
C ASP A 158 17.65 -3.85 23.26
N THR A 159 16.76 -4.73 23.70
CA THR A 159 15.63 -4.39 24.58
C THR A 159 16.03 -4.09 26.02
N GLY A 160 17.22 -4.53 26.45
CA GLY A 160 17.63 -4.49 27.87
C GLY A 160 16.86 -5.46 28.78
N ILE A 161 15.89 -6.21 28.25
CA ILE A 161 15.07 -7.16 28.99
C ILE A 161 15.66 -8.56 28.83
N ALA A 162 15.78 -9.32 29.92
CA ALA A 162 16.26 -10.70 29.85
C ALA A 162 15.40 -11.54 28.89
N ALA A 163 16.05 -12.25 27.98
CA ALA A 163 15.37 -13.09 27.00
C ALA A 163 15.03 -14.47 27.55
N TYR A 164 13.83 -14.94 27.26
CA TYR A 164 13.35 -16.27 27.64
C TYR A 164 13.01 -17.11 26.42
N GLY A 165 13.36 -18.39 26.46
CA GLY A 165 12.99 -19.36 25.43
C GLY A 165 11.53 -19.84 25.55
N PRO A 166 11.11 -20.76 24.66
CA PRO A 166 9.74 -21.28 24.65
C PRO A 166 9.39 -22.11 25.89
N ASP A 167 10.39 -22.60 26.61
CA ASP A 167 10.26 -23.29 27.90
C ASP A 167 10.32 -22.35 29.10
N LEU A 168 10.26 -21.03 28.87
CA LEU A 168 10.37 -19.97 29.89
C LEU A 168 11.67 -20.04 30.70
N LYS A 169 12.75 -20.60 30.12
CA LYS A 169 14.08 -20.51 30.72
C LYS A 169 14.86 -19.31 30.16
N PRO A 170 15.67 -18.63 30.99
CA PRO A 170 16.54 -17.56 30.53
C PRO A 170 17.55 -18.05 29.49
N LEU A 171 17.74 -17.28 28.42
CA LEU A 171 18.72 -17.57 27.36
C LEU A 171 20.12 -17.00 27.66
N GLY A 172 20.30 -16.29 28.79
CA GLY A 172 21.60 -15.77 29.22
C GLY A 172 22.01 -14.42 28.61
N GLY A 173 21.06 -13.68 28.04
CA GLY A 173 21.27 -12.35 27.47
C GLY A 173 19.98 -11.53 27.40
N SER A 174 20.09 -10.31 26.88
CA SER A 174 18.93 -9.46 26.61
C SER A 174 18.27 -9.84 25.28
N GLY A 175 16.97 -9.60 25.20
CA GLY A 175 16.18 -9.76 23.99
C GLY A 175 16.57 -8.74 22.94
N LYS A 176 16.48 -9.15 21.67
CA LYS A 176 16.81 -8.31 20.52
C LYS A 176 15.63 -8.20 19.57
N ILE A 177 15.47 -7.04 18.97
CA ILE A 177 14.53 -6.82 17.87
C ILE A 177 15.35 -6.46 16.64
N GLU A 178 15.16 -7.19 15.56
CA GLU A 178 15.94 -7.00 14.33
C GLU A 178 15.04 -6.51 13.20
N VAL A 179 15.44 -5.43 12.53
CA VAL A 179 14.74 -4.88 11.37
C VAL A 179 15.75 -4.76 10.23
N TYR A 180 15.49 -5.44 9.12
CA TYR A 180 16.29 -5.34 7.90
C TYR A 180 15.38 -4.99 6.73
N VAL A 181 15.60 -3.85 6.08
CA VAL A 181 14.77 -3.46 4.93
C VAL A 181 15.67 -2.96 3.83
N SER A 182 15.47 -3.47 2.61
CA SER A 182 16.14 -2.99 1.39
C SER A 182 15.08 -2.53 0.40
N TRP A 183 15.07 -1.24 0.06
CA TRP A 183 14.05 -0.64 -0.81
C TRP A 183 14.65 0.21 -1.94
N PRO A 184 13.96 0.31 -3.10
CA PRO A 184 14.47 1.09 -4.21
C PRO A 184 14.19 2.58 -4.03
N ARG A 185 15.14 3.39 -4.49
CA ARG A 185 15.03 4.81 -4.80
C ARG A 185 15.30 5.00 -6.28
N ILE A 186 14.44 5.75 -6.95
CA ILE A 186 14.56 6.03 -8.38
C ILE A 186 14.99 7.47 -8.65
N GLU A 187 15.77 7.68 -9.71
CA GLU A 187 16.17 8.99 -10.23
C GLU A 187 15.96 9.05 -11.76
N GLY A 188 15.70 10.25 -12.29
CA GLY A 188 15.50 10.51 -13.71
C GLY A 188 14.16 11.21 -13.98
N PRO A 189 13.02 10.47 -13.99
CA PRO A 189 11.69 11.04 -14.21
C PRO A 189 11.29 12.16 -13.23
N ARG A 190 10.43 13.08 -13.69
CA ARG A 190 9.98 14.23 -12.89
C ARG A 190 9.29 13.81 -11.60
N GLU A 191 8.50 12.74 -11.64
CA GLU A 191 7.71 12.27 -10.49
C GLU A 191 8.46 11.27 -9.60
N SER A 192 9.73 10.96 -9.89
CA SER A 192 10.57 10.12 -9.02
C SER A 192 10.54 10.54 -7.55
N PRO A 193 10.57 11.83 -7.16
CA PRO A 193 10.46 12.23 -5.76
C PRO A 193 9.15 11.80 -5.09
N LYS A 194 8.03 11.81 -5.82
CA LYS A 194 6.72 11.41 -5.31
C LYS A 194 6.64 9.90 -5.10
N VAL A 195 7.13 9.12 -6.06
CA VAL A 195 7.24 7.66 -5.93
C VAL A 195 8.17 7.27 -4.79
N ASN A 196 9.36 7.88 -4.70
CA ASN A 196 10.30 7.66 -3.60
C ASN A 196 9.68 8.01 -2.25
N GLY A 197 8.94 9.13 -2.17
CA GLY A 197 8.22 9.52 -0.96
C GLY A 197 7.17 8.50 -0.53
N ARG A 198 6.44 7.92 -1.49
CA ARG A 198 5.43 6.89 -1.22
C ARG A 198 6.05 5.57 -0.78
N ILE A 199 7.06 5.06 -1.48
CA ILE A 199 7.78 3.83 -1.09
C ILE A 199 8.38 3.98 0.32
N ARG A 200 9.05 5.10 0.59
CA ARG A 200 9.59 5.40 1.92
C ARG A 200 8.49 5.46 2.99
N GLY A 201 7.35 6.07 2.68
CA GLY A 201 6.21 6.14 3.59
C GLY A 201 5.65 4.76 3.93
N LEU A 202 5.60 3.84 2.96
CA LEU A 202 5.20 2.45 3.17
C LEU A 202 6.21 1.73 4.10
N VAL A 203 7.50 1.81 3.80
CA VAL A 203 8.57 1.22 4.63
C VAL A 203 8.51 1.74 6.07
N GLN A 204 8.39 3.06 6.25
CA GLN A 204 8.29 3.68 7.57
C GLN A 204 7.05 3.22 8.33
N ALA A 205 5.90 3.11 7.66
CA ALA A 205 4.66 2.66 8.29
C ALA A 205 4.75 1.19 8.75
N GLU A 206 5.29 0.30 7.92
CA GLU A 206 5.43 -1.12 8.26
C GLU A 206 6.37 -1.35 9.44
N ILE A 207 7.54 -0.72 9.44
CA ILE A 207 8.51 -0.81 10.55
C ILE A 207 7.88 -0.25 11.83
N LYS A 208 7.17 0.88 11.73
CA LYS A 208 6.52 1.50 12.89
C LYS A 208 5.48 0.55 13.51
N VAL A 209 4.58 -0.01 12.71
CA VAL A 209 3.56 -0.96 13.19
C VAL A 209 4.20 -2.17 13.85
N PHE A 210 5.23 -2.75 13.23
CA PHE A 210 5.97 -3.88 13.77
C PHE A 210 6.60 -3.59 15.13
N LEU A 211 7.34 -2.47 15.23
CA LEU A 211 8.03 -2.09 16.47
C LEU A 211 7.03 -1.72 17.57
N GLU A 212 5.89 -1.09 17.24
CA GLU A 212 4.82 -0.80 18.21
C GLU A 212 4.19 -2.06 18.77
N GLU A 213 3.84 -3.03 17.92
CA GLU A 213 3.24 -4.29 18.34
C GLU A 213 4.18 -5.09 19.27
N ILE A 214 5.46 -5.20 18.91
CA ILE A 214 6.46 -5.86 19.75
C ILE A 214 6.68 -5.12 21.05
N THR A 215 6.80 -3.79 21.01
CA THR A 215 7.05 -3.01 22.23
C THR A 215 5.89 -3.20 23.21
N ASN A 216 4.65 -3.08 22.74
CA ASN A 216 3.46 -3.33 23.54
C ASN A 216 3.44 -4.75 24.12
N ASN A 217 3.89 -5.75 23.36
CA ASN A 217 3.99 -7.12 23.85
C ASN A 217 5.04 -7.26 24.97
N ILE A 218 6.23 -6.69 24.77
CA ILE A 218 7.31 -6.75 25.76
C ILE A 218 6.94 -5.98 27.02
N GLU A 219 6.31 -4.81 26.91
CA GLU A 219 5.84 -4.04 28.07
C GLU A 219 4.85 -4.85 28.90
N LYS A 220 3.93 -5.57 28.25
CA LYS A 220 2.90 -6.36 28.90
C LYS A 220 3.40 -7.69 29.50
N SER A 221 4.25 -8.41 28.78
CA SER A 221 4.55 -9.82 29.05
C SER A 221 6.05 -10.12 29.18
N GLY A 222 6.90 -9.13 28.93
CA GLY A 222 8.36 -9.25 28.85
C GLY A 222 8.84 -9.92 27.55
N TYR A 223 10.14 -10.16 27.44
CA TYR A 223 10.73 -10.72 26.22
C TYR A 223 10.77 -12.26 26.27
N ALA A 224 9.78 -12.91 25.68
CA ALA A 224 9.72 -14.36 25.59
C ALA A 224 9.56 -14.82 24.14
N CYS A 225 10.37 -15.81 23.76
CA CYS A 225 10.37 -16.37 22.43
C CYS A 225 9.64 -17.68 22.35
N ARG A 226 8.60 -17.75 21.53
CA ARG A 226 7.91 -19.02 21.27
C ARG A 226 8.58 -19.85 20.19
N ALA A 227 9.22 -19.21 19.22
CA ALA A 227 9.91 -19.91 18.15
C ALA A 227 11.24 -20.52 18.64
N PHE A 228 11.55 -21.74 18.18
CA PHE A 228 12.81 -22.43 18.49
C PHE A 228 13.91 -22.01 17.50
N VAL A 229 14.20 -20.71 17.42
CA VAL A 229 15.14 -20.13 16.45
C VAL A 229 16.04 -19.09 17.12
N ASP A 230 17.18 -18.79 16.48
CA ASP A 230 18.17 -17.83 16.99
C ASP A 230 17.69 -16.37 16.94
N ARG A 231 16.66 -16.07 16.13
CA ARG A 231 16.08 -14.73 15.94
C ARG A 231 14.63 -14.73 16.36
N CYS A 232 14.30 -14.05 17.45
CA CYS A 232 12.96 -14.17 18.03
C CYS A 232 11.93 -13.18 17.50
N MET A 233 12.32 -11.91 17.36
CA MET A 233 11.43 -10.83 16.96
C MET A 233 12.13 -10.07 15.85
N TRP A 234 11.70 -10.30 14.61
CA TRP A 234 12.38 -9.69 13.47
C TRP A 234 11.43 -9.41 12.30
N LEU A 235 11.79 -8.37 11.55
CA LEU A 235 11.16 -7.96 10.30
C LEU A 235 12.24 -7.90 9.22
N GLN A 236 11.96 -8.54 8.09
CA GLN A 236 12.76 -8.43 6.89
C GLN A 236 11.86 -8.04 5.72
N GLU A 237 12.22 -6.98 5.02
CA GLU A 237 11.53 -6.55 3.80
C GLU A 237 12.53 -6.42 2.66
N ASN A 238 12.34 -7.23 1.62
CA ASN A 238 13.18 -7.24 0.44
C ASN A 238 12.37 -6.76 -0.75
N TYR A 239 12.60 -5.52 -1.17
CA TYR A 239 11.97 -5.01 -2.38
C TYR A 239 12.75 -5.43 -3.63
N GLU A 240 12.01 -5.87 -4.63
CA GLU A 240 12.50 -6.26 -5.95
C GLU A 240 11.84 -5.37 -7.01
N VAL A 241 12.64 -4.79 -7.90
CA VAL A 241 12.11 -4.05 -9.05
C VAL A 241 11.67 -5.04 -10.12
N MET A 242 10.36 -5.05 -10.38
CA MET A 242 9.71 -5.95 -11.33
C MET A 242 9.65 -5.36 -12.74
N LEU A 243 9.51 -4.03 -12.82
CA LEU A 243 9.56 -3.26 -14.07
C LEU A 243 10.03 -1.84 -13.78
N ALA A 244 10.90 -1.33 -14.63
CA ALA A 244 11.24 0.09 -14.72
C ALA A 244 11.24 0.47 -16.20
N THR A 245 10.37 1.40 -16.57
CA THR A 245 10.30 2.05 -17.89
C THR A 245 10.20 3.56 -17.68
N ASP A 246 10.14 4.35 -18.75
CA ASP A 246 9.92 5.80 -18.66
C ASP A 246 8.56 6.16 -18.04
N ASP A 247 7.56 5.30 -18.24
CA ASP A 247 6.17 5.56 -17.87
C ASP A 247 5.72 4.79 -16.62
N TYR A 248 6.33 3.64 -16.32
CA TYR A 248 5.87 2.74 -15.26
C TYR A 248 7.00 2.19 -14.41
N PHE A 249 6.74 2.10 -13.11
CA PHE A 249 7.62 1.47 -12.14
C PHE A 249 6.83 0.47 -11.31
N SER A 250 7.18 -0.81 -11.37
CA SER A 250 6.53 -1.87 -10.61
C SER A 250 7.53 -2.50 -9.65
N VAL A 251 7.14 -2.65 -8.40
CA VAL A 251 7.98 -3.15 -7.31
C VAL A 251 7.21 -4.16 -6.47
N ARG A 252 7.91 -5.20 -6.04
CA ARG A 252 7.40 -6.26 -5.17
C ARG A 252 8.17 -6.21 -3.86
N ASN A 253 7.50 -6.29 -2.72
CA ASN A 253 8.14 -6.49 -1.42
C ASN A 253 7.87 -7.93 -0.96
N ASN A 254 8.94 -8.71 -0.79
CA ASN A 254 8.89 -10.01 -0.13
C ASN A 254 9.18 -9.81 1.36
N ARG A 255 8.11 -9.75 2.15
CA ARG A 255 8.15 -9.51 3.58
C ARG A 255 8.22 -10.83 4.32
N LYS A 256 9.12 -10.92 5.30
CA LYS A 256 9.15 -11.98 6.31
C LYS A 256 9.16 -11.38 7.70
N ILE A 257 8.36 -11.93 8.58
CA ILE A 257 8.14 -11.37 9.90
C ILE A 257 7.96 -12.47 10.94
N LEU A 258 8.54 -12.27 12.11
CA LEU A 258 8.30 -13.11 13.27
C LEU A 258 7.93 -12.26 14.48
N PHE A 259 6.69 -12.45 14.94
CA PHE A 259 6.17 -11.86 16.16
C PHE A 259 6.39 -12.80 17.37
N PRO A 260 6.43 -12.26 18.60
CA PRO A 260 6.64 -13.02 19.84
C PRO A 260 5.71 -14.21 20.05
N ASN A 261 4.46 -14.08 19.61
CA ASN A 261 3.41 -15.08 19.79
C ASN A 261 3.41 -16.18 18.71
N LEU A 262 4.27 -16.08 17.69
CA LEU A 262 4.34 -17.04 16.60
C LEU A 262 5.43 -18.10 16.86
N ILE A 263 5.20 -19.31 16.33
CA ILE A 263 6.15 -20.44 16.41
C ILE A 263 7.10 -20.50 15.21
N SER A 264 6.79 -19.76 14.14
CA SER A 264 7.53 -19.66 12.89
C SER A 264 7.27 -18.30 12.25
N ASP A 265 8.16 -17.87 11.36
CA ASP A 265 7.96 -16.65 10.60
C ASP A 265 6.79 -16.79 9.62
N GLN A 266 6.23 -15.64 9.27
CA GLN A 266 5.22 -15.51 8.22
C GLN A 266 5.84 -14.76 7.05
N SER A 267 5.58 -15.25 5.84
CA SER A 267 5.90 -14.54 4.61
C SER A 267 4.65 -13.97 3.95
N GLU A 268 4.81 -12.83 3.29
CA GLU A 268 3.79 -12.20 2.46
C GLU A 268 4.44 -11.42 1.30
N ILE A 269 3.80 -11.47 0.13
CA ILE A 269 4.10 -10.55 -0.97
C ILE A 269 3.19 -9.33 -0.90
N LYS A 270 3.79 -8.15 -0.91
CA LYS A 270 3.11 -6.87 -1.20
C LYS A 270 3.60 -6.34 -2.54
N THR A 271 2.73 -5.65 -3.27
CA THR A 271 3.04 -5.16 -4.62
C THR A 271 2.61 -3.71 -4.77
N GLU A 272 3.38 -2.93 -5.50
CA GLU A 272 3.05 -1.57 -5.86
C GLU A 272 3.45 -1.32 -7.31
N THR A 273 2.57 -0.68 -8.08
CA THR A 273 2.86 -0.25 -9.45
C THR A 273 2.51 1.21 -9.59
N PHE A 274 3.41 2.00 -10.14
CA PHE A 274 3.32 3.46 -10.22
C PHE A 274 3.33 3.93 -11.67
N ASN A 275 2.56 4.97 -11.95
CA ASN A 275 2.69 5.79 -13.14
C ASN A 275 3.76 6.86 -12.90
N LEU A 276 4.83 6.89 -13.69
CA LEU A 276 5.95 7.82 -13.54
C LEU A 276 5.68 9.21 -14.16
N LEU A 277 4.56 9.38 -14.87
CA LEU A 277 4.08 10.68 -15.34
C LEU A 277 3.28 11.43 -14.26
N THR A 278 2.60 10.72 -13.37
CA THR A 278 1.76 11.29 -12.30
C THR A 278 2.30 11.05 -10.88
N GLY A 279 3.18 10.07 -10.73
CA GLY A 279 3.69 9.57 -9.45
C GLY A 279 2.65 8.85 -8.59
N GLU A 280 1.48 8.51 -9.15
CA GLU A 280 0.40 7.83 -8.45
C GLU A 280 0.49 6.30 -8.60
N PRO A 281 0.01 5.52 -7.61
CA PRO A 281 -0.24 4.10 -7.81
C PRO A 281 -1.27 3.84 -8.90
N ILE A 282 -1.16 2.67 -9.52
CA ILE A 282 -2.10 2.15 -10.51
C ILE A 282 -2.80 0.93 -9.90
N GLY A 283 -4.13 0.95 -9.91
CA GLY A 283 -4.95 -0.21 -9.57
C GLY A 283 -5.01 -1.23 -10.72
N ILE A 284 -5.29 -2.50 -10.41
CA ILE A 284 -5.33 -3.53 -11.47
C ILE A 284 -6.41 -3.26 -12.51
N GLU A 285 -7.52 -2.63 -12.11
CA GLU A 285 -8.62 -2.26 -12.99
C GLU A 285 -8.22 -1.28 -14.10
N GLU A 286 -7.22 -0.43 -13.86
CA GLU A 286 -6.70 0.53 -14.83
C GLU A 286 -5.88 -0.14 -15.96
N LEU A 287 -5.54 -1.42 -15.81
CA LEU A 287 -4.86 -2.16 -16.87
C LEU A 287 -5.83 -2.61 -17.97
N PHE A 288 -7.12 -2.70 -17.66
CA PHE A 288 -8.10 -3.39 -18.48
C PHE A 288 -9.18 -2.46 -19.03
N ASN A 289 -9.77 -2.84 -20.16
CA ASN A 289 -10.94 -2.17 -20.70
C ASN A 289 -12.13 -2.35 -19.74
N PRO A 290 -12.70 -1.26 -19.19
CA PRO A 290 -13.77 -1.35 -18.20
C PRO A 290 -15.08 -1.94 -18.75
N ASN A 291 -15.24 -2.02 -20.08
CA ASN A 291 -16.39 -2.61 -20.74
C ASN A 291 -16.21 -4.10 -21.08
N SER A 292 -15.09 -4.71 -20.67
CA SER A 292 -14.79 -6.12 -20.92
C SER A 292 -14.97 -6.96 -19.65
N ASP A 293 -15.21 -8.26 -19.80
CA ASP A 293 -15.26 -9.21 -18.69
C ASP A 293 -13.85 -9.70 -18.31
N TRP A 294 -12.95 -8.74 -18.03
CA TRP A 294 -11.55 -9.03 -17.75
C TRP A 294 -11.34 -9.80 -16.45
N VAL A 295 -12.20 -9.59 -15.44
CA VAL A 295 -12.11 -10.29 -14.15
C VAL A 295 -12.41 -11.78 -14.30
N GLY A 296 -13.45 -12.12 -15.08
CA GLY A 296 -13.78 -13.50 -15.41
C GLY A 296 -12.63 -14.19 -16.16
N ALA A 297 -12.12 -13.54 -17.21
CA ALA A 297 -11.00 -14.07 -18.00
C ALA A 297 -9.72 -14.26 -17.18
N LEU A 298 -9.36 -13.27 -16.35
CA LEU A 298 -8.20 -13.34 -15.47
C LEU A 298 -8.32 -14.49 -14.46
N SER A 299 -9.50 -14.68 -13.88
CA SER A 299 -9.80 -15.78 -12.96
C SER A 299 -9.67 -17.15 -13.61
N GLU A 300 -10.24 -17.34 -14.81
CA GLU A 300 -10.15 -18.61 -15.54
C GLU A 300 -8.70 -18.98 -15.88
N ILE A 301 -7.92 -18.00 -16.34
CA ILE A 301 -6.50 -18.19 -16.64
C ILE A 301 -5.71 -18.50 -15.36
N ALA A 302 -5.98 -17.76 -14.27
CA ALA A 302 -5.32 -17.93 -12.99
C ALA A 302 -5.58 -19.33 -12.40
N ILE A 303 -6.83 -19.77 -12.35
CA ILE A 303 -7.21 -21.11 -11.85
C ILE A 303 -6.57 -22.19 -12.71
N THR A 304 -6.58 -22.05 -14.03
CA THR A 304 -5.94 -23.00 -14.94
C THR A 304 -4.44 -23.12 -14.69
N LYS A 305 -3.76 -21.99 -14.47
CA LYS A 305 -2.33 -21.97 -14.15
C LYS A 305 -2.05 -22.58 -12.78
N LEU A 306 -2.76 -22.13 -11.75
CA LEU A 306 -2.63 -22.63 -10.38
C LEU A 306 -2.86 -24.14 -10.31
N ASN A 307 -3.82 -24.69 -11.06
CA ASN A 307 -4.06 -26.14 -11.08
C ASN A 307 -2.86 -26.97 -11.60
N ASN A 308 -1.89 -26.34 -12.27
CA ASN A 308 -0.64 -26.99 -12.70
C ASN A 308 0.53 -26.80 -11.71
N GLU A 309 0.31 -26.06 -10.63
CA GLU A 309 1.32 -25.76 -9.62
C GLU A 309 1.20 -26.71 -8.42
N GLU A 310 2.29 -27.41 -8.08
CA GLU A 310 2.31 -28.41 -7.00
C GLU A 310 2.07 -27.83 -5.60
N TRP A 311 2.26 -26.52 -5.44
CA TRP A 311 2.11 -25.81 -4.16
C TRP A 311 0.66 -25.34 -3.89
N THR A 312 -0.28 -25.63 -4.79
CA THR A 312 -1.68 -25.21 -4.67
C THR A 312 -2.58 -26.32 -4.13
N ASP A 313 -3.75 -25.94 -3.63
CA ASP A 313 -4.83 -26.87 -3.29
C ASP A 313 -6.21 -26.28 -3.61
N GLU A 314 -7.29 -26.95 -3.18
CA GLU A 314 -8.68 -26.58 -3.47
C GLU A 314 -9.03 -25.11 -3.15
N ARG A 315 -8.27 -24.46 -2.26
CA ARG A 315 -8.47 -23.04 -1.92
C ARG A 315 -8.28 -22.12 -3.12
N MET A 316 -7.47 -22.51 -4.12
CA MET A 316 -7.27 -21.72 -5.34
C MET A 316 -8.59 -21.38 -6.05
N LEU A 317 -9.61 -22.24 -5.95
CA LEU A 317 -10.92 -22.01 -6.55
C LEU A 317 -11.63 -20.80 -5.93
N THR A 318 -11.35 -20.51 -4.65
CA THR A 318 -11.87 -19.33 -3.95
C THR A 318 -10.89 -18.16 -4.05
N GLY A 319 -9.61 -18.39 -3.79
CA GLY A 319 -8.57 -17.34 -3.78
C GLY A 319 -8.24 -16.73 -5.13
N ALA A 320 -8.59 -17.42 -6.23
CA ALA A 320 -8.50 -16.89 -7.60
C ALA A 320 -9.89 -16.82 -8.27
N SER A 321 -10.98 -16.81 -7.50
CA SER A 321 -12.34 -16.57 -8.01
C SER A 321 -12.47 -15.16 -8.62
N PRO A 322 -13.49 -14.88 -9.48
CA PRO A 322 -13.60 -13.63 -10.24
C PRO A 322 -14.03 -12.45 -9.36
N GLN A 323 -13.17 -12.05 -8.44
CA GLN A 323 -13.30 -10.89 -7.57
C GLN A 323 -12.05 -10.03 -7.71
N ILE A 324 -12.21 -8.72 -7.93
CA ILE A 324 -11.10 -7.79 -8.13
C ILE A 324 -10.10 -7.84 -6.96
N SER A 325 -10.59 -7.99 -5.73
CA SER A 325 -9.76 -8.09 -4.52
C SER A 325 -8.74 -9.23 -4.57
N ASN A 326 -9.05 -10.34 -5.25
CA ASN A 326 -8.15 -11.48 -5.39
C ASN A 326 -6.94 -11.18 -6.26
N PHE A 327 -7.03 -10.18 -7.14
CA PHE A 327 -5.99 -9.80 -8.09
C PHE A 327 -5.35 -8.45 -7.77
N SER A 328 -5.66 -7.86 -6.61
CA SER A 328 -5.09 -6.59 -6.16
C SER A 328 -3.56 -6.60 -6.01
N ARG A 329 -2.97 -7.79 -5.79
CA ARG A 329 -1.51 -7.99 -5.71
C ARG A 329 -0.96 -8.39 -7.06
N PHE A 330 -0.54 -7.42 -7.85
CA PHE A 330 0.05 -7.63 -9.16
C PHE A 330 1.33 -6.81 -9.36
N ASN A 331 2.17 -7.31 -10.27
CA ASN A 331 3.30 -6.54 -10.80
C ASN A 331 3.31 -6.62 -12.32
N LEU A 332 3.67 -5.50 -12.95
CA LEU A 332 4.02 -5.50 -14.36
C LEU A 332 5.47 -5.96 -14.51
N THR A 333 5.76 -6.70 -15.58
CA THR A 333 7.11 -7.13 -15.95
C THR A 333 7.26 -7.07 -17.46
N LYS A 334 8.47 -7.27 -18.00
CA LYS A 334 8.62 -7.42 -19.47
C LYS A 334 8.02 -8.74 -19.99
N GLY A 335 7.88 -9.76 -19.14
CA GLY A 335 7.44 -11.12 -19.53
C GLY A 335 5.94 -11.39 -19.37
N GLY A 336 5.20 -10.51 -18.69
CA GLY A 336 3.78 -10.68 -18.43
C GLY A 336 3.31 -10.03 -17.13
N LEU A 337 2.01 -10.19 -16.86
CA LEU A 337 1.38 -9.79 -15.61
C LEU A 337 1.67 -10.85 -14.55
N VAL A 338 2.41 -10.48 -13.50
CA VAL A 338 2.64 -11.36 -12.34
C VAL A 338 1.52 -11.13 -11.35
N ILE A 339 0.85 -12.20 -10.94
CA ILE A 339 -0.20 -12.19 -9.92
C ILE A 339 0.32 -12.93 -8.68
N SER A 340 0.30 -12.22 -7.56
CA SER A 340 0.54 -12.79 -6.24
C SER A 340 -0.78 -12.88 -5.48
N PHE A 341 -0.85 -13.78 -4.50
CA PHE A 341 -2.10 -14.04 -3.77
C PHE A 341 -1.94 -13.71 -2.29
N ALA A 342 -3.06 -13.40 -1.64
CA ALA A 342 -3.05 -13.24 -0.19
C ALA A 342 -2.60 -14.53 0.50
N PRO A 343 -1.94 -14.45 1.66
CA PRO A 343 -1.58 -15.62 2.44
C PRO A 343 -2.74 -16.59 2.62
N PHE A 344 -2.48 -17.88 2.47
CA PHE A 344 -3.44 -18.97 2.65
C PHE A 344 -4.66 -19.01 1.69
N THR A 345 -4.73 -18.19 0.65
CA THR A 345 -5.91 -18.18 -0.24
C THR A 345 -5.82 -19.15 -1.43
N VAL A 346 -4.62 -19.57 -1.82
CA VAL A 346 -4.41 -20.48 -2.96
C VAL A 346 -3.59 -21.73 -2.62
N GLY A 347 -2.95 -21.75 -1.45
CA GLY A 347 -2.04 -22.81 -1.02
C GLY A 347 -1.69 -22.72 0.47
N GLY A 348 -0.94 -23.72 0.96
CA GLY A 348 -0.63 -23.95 2.39
C GLY A 348 0.33 -22.96 3.04
N ALA A 349 0.69 -23.27 4.28
CA ALA A 349 1.82 -22.60 4.91
C ALA A 349 3.07 -22.81 4.04
N GLY A 350 3.86 -21.74 3.86
CA GLY A 350 5.07 -21.76 3.05
C GLY A 350 4.87 -21.51 1.55
N THR A 351 3.65 -21.20 1.10
CA THR A 351 3.37 -20.85 -0.31
C THR A 351 2.98 -19.38 -0.49
N ASN A 352 3.07 -18.56 0.57
CA ASN A 352 2.62 -17.16 0.58
C ASN A 352 3.55 -16.21 -0.21
N ASP A 353 4.72 -16.70 -0.61
CA ASP A 353 5.70 -16.02 -1.46
C ASP A 353 5.73 -16.58 -2.90
N MET A 354 4.73 -17.37 -3.26
CA MET A 354 4.52 -17.88 -4.62
C MET A 354 3.61 -16.98 -5.45
N SER A 355 3.82 -16.98 -6.76
CA SER A 355 3.10 -16.15 -7.73
C SER A 355 2.97 -16.88 -9.06
N ILE A 356 1.97 -16.51 -9.87
CA ILE A 356 1.87 -16.97 -11.25
C ILE A 356 2.21 -15.83 -12.21
N THR A 357 2.74 -16.17 -13.39
CA THR A 357 2.96 -15.21 -14.48
C THR A 357 1.98 -15.50 -15.62
N ILE A 358 1.24 -14.47 -16.04
CA ILE A 358 0.31 -14.52 -17.16
C ILE A 358 0.90 -13.71 -18.32
N PRO A 359 1.29 -14.37 -19.43
CA PRO A 359 1.74 -13.65 -20.62
C PRO A 359 0.68 -12.66 -21.11
N TYR A 360 1.10 -11.47 -21.50
CA TYR A 360 0.16 -10.41 -21.92
C TYR A 360 -0.75 -10.86 -23.08
N SER A 361 -0.24 -11.69 -23.98
CA SER A 361 -0.98 -12.23 -25.12
C SER A 361 -2.20 -13.07 -24.74
N GLN A 362 -2.25 -13.65 -23.54
CA GLN A 362 -3.42 -14.41 -23.07
C GLN A 362 -4.62 -13.51 -22.74
N LEU A 363 -4.40 -12.20 -22.61
CA LEU A 363 -5.40 -11.21 -22.21
C LEU A 363 -5.54 -10.07 -23.24
N ASP A 364 -5.04 -10.24 -24.47
CA ASP A 364 -5.01 -9.20 -25.51
C ASP A 364 -6.38 -8.56 -25.81
N ALA A 365 -7.46 -9.33 -25.68
CA ALA A 365 -8.82 -8.85 -25.90
C ALA A 365 -9.38 -7.97 -24.76
N TYR A 366 -8.70 -7.94 -23.61
CA TYR A 366 -9.19 -7.33 -22.37
C TYR A 366 -8.41 -6.10 -21.94
N TRP A 367 -7.18 -5.90 -22.44
CA TRP A 367 -6.37 -4.73 -22.08
C TRP A 367 -7.01 -3.41 -22.49
N ASP A 368 -6.78 -2.37 -21.70
CA ASP A 368 -6.95 -1.01 -22.19
C ASP A 368 -5.82 -0.71 -23.19
N ILE A 369 -6.19 -0.46 -24.45
CA ILE A 369 -5.26 -0.17 -25.55
C ILE A 369 -4.51 1.16 -25.38
N THR A 370 -4.96 2.02 -24.46
CA THR A 370 -4.29 3.26 -24.07
C THR A 370 -3.60 3.15 -22.71
N GLY A 371 -3.78 2.03 -22.02
CA GLY A 371 -3.30 1.80 -20.67
C GLY A 371 -1.87 1.25 -20.59
N PRO A 372 -1.40 0.92 -19.38
CA PRO A 372 -0.01 0.58 -19.10
C PRO A 372 0.54 -0.63 -19.84
N VAL A 373 -0.33 -1.55 -20.22
CA VAL A 373 0.05 -2.81 -20.86
C VAL A 373 0.17 -2.68 -22.38
N ALA A 374 -0.38 -1.61 -22.98
CA ALA A 374 -0.44 -1.45 -24.44
C ALA A 374 0.93 -1.45 -25.14
N MET A 375 1.97 -0.95 -24.46
CA MET A 375 3.34 -1.02 -24.98
C MET A 375 4.04 -2.35 -24.65
N LEU A 376 3.71 -2.95 -23.50
CA LEU A 376 4.31 -4.20 -23.03
C LEU A 376 3.81 -5.42 -23.81
N SER A 377 2.55 -5.41 -24.27
CA SER A 377 1.98 -6.51 -25.07
C SER A 377 2.47 -6.54 -26.52
N ARG A 378 2.90 -5.39 -27.07
CA ARG A 378 3.33 -5.25 -28.47
C ARG A 378 4.78 -5.62 -28.75
N ASN A 379 5.62 -5.64 -27.71
CA ASN A 379 7.04 -6.00 -27.80
C ASN A 379 7.34 -7.23 -26.92
N PRO A 380 6.86 -8.44 -27.30
CA PRO A 380 7.34 -9.66 -26.67
C PRO A 380 8.83 -9.80 -27.03
N SER A 381 9.68 -9.73 -26.01
CA SER A 381 11.14 -9.89 -26.17
C SER A 381 11.50 -11.26 -26.75
#